data_AF-A0A959H410-F1
#
_entry.id   AF-A0A959H410-F1
#
_cell.length_a   1.000
_cell.length_b   1.000
_cell.length_c   1.000
_cell.angle_alpha   90.00
_cell.angle_beta   90.00
_cell.angle_gamma   90.00
#
_symmetry.space_group_name_H-M   'P 1'
#
loop_
_entity.id
_entity.type
_entity.pdbx_description
1 polymer ?
#
loop_
_entity_poly.entity_id
_entity_poly.type
_entity_poly.pdbx_seq_one_letter_code
_entity_poly.pdbx_strand_id
1 'polypeptide(L)'
;LKPFIDNNYRTRPEREFTGIMGSSLGGLISFYAGIEHQDVFSKVGAFSSSFWFADEVYTHVASVGKEADMRIYMIAGQQEGTGGQQVADMYAMYATLISAGFSEEEVVALAHADGQHSEWYWAREFPAAYQWLYRMVPTEVKNANWEKSFFSVFPNPADTNVQLRTVVPFVDAAYDILGADGRLIQKRQPLGTGAVRLEGLAPGLYFLRTYSEGKLAGVVKLIRR
;
A
#
# COMPACT_ATOMS: atom_id res chain seq x y z
N LEU A 1 -9.56 -14.41 -9.71
CA LEU A 1 -10.10 -13.04 -9.43
C LEU A 1 -9.01 -11.96 -9.47
N LYS A 2 -7.95 -12.03 -8.65
CA LYS A 2 -6.91 -10.99 -8.58
C LYS A 2 -6.34 -10.54 -9.96
N PRO A 3 -5.91 -11.43 -10.88
CA PRO A 3 -5.40 -10.99 -12.19
C PRO A 3 -6.42 -10.21 -13.02
N PHE A 4 -7.71 -10.54 -12.90
CA PHE A 4 -8.77 -9.80 -13.55
C PHE A 4 -8.89 -8.39 -12.96
N ILE A 5 -8.87 -8.25 -11.64
CA ILE A 5 -8.94 -6.93 -10.98
C ILE A 5 -7.72 -6.07 -11.35
N ASP A 6 -6.52 -6.63 -11.29
CA ASP A 6 -5.29 -5.89 -11.59
C ASP A 6 -5.20 -5.44 -13.06
N ASN A 7 -5.82 -6.17 -13.99
CA ASN A 7 -5.86 -5.80 -15.40
C ASN A 7 -6.97 -4.79 -15.74
N ASN A 8 -8.03 -4.71 -14.95
CA ASN A 8 -9.20 -3.88 -15.25
C ASN A 8 -9.30 -2.61 -14.39
N TYR A 9 -8.51 -2.52 -13.32
CA TYR A 9 -8.48 -1.38 -12.42
C TYR A 9 -7.04 -0.93 -12.16
N ARG A 10 -6.87 0.35 -11.78
CA ARG A 10 -5.56 0.92 -11.48
C ARG A 10 -5.11 0.52 -10.08
N THR A 11 -4.71 -0.73 -9.91
CA THR A 11 -4.14 -1.26 -8.67
C THR A 11 -2.62 -1.16 -8.67
N ARG A 12 -2.01 -1.37 -7.50
CA ARG A 12 -0.60 -1.75 -7.40
C ARG A 12 -0.56 -3.27 -7.19
N PRO A 13 -0.23 -4.06 -8.21
CA PRO A 13 -0.41 -5.52 -8.16
C PRO A 13 0.63 -6.24 -7.30
N GLU A 14 1.71 -5.54 -6.91
CA GLU A 14 2.81 -6.10 -6.14
C GLU A 14 2.37 -6.52 -4.72
N ARG A 15 3.03 -7.54 -4.15
CA ARG A 15 2.63 -8.17 -2.88
C ARG A 15 2.56 -7.17 -1.73
N GLU A 16 3.48 -6.20 -1.70
CA GLU A 16 3.58 -5.20 -0.64
C GLU A 16 2.42 -4.19 -0.67
N PHE A 17 1.54 -4.23 -1.67
CA PHE A 17 0.28 -3.46 -1.73
C PHE A 17 -0.96 -4.35 -1.69
N THR A 18 -0.78 -5.67 -1.64
CA THR A 18 -1.87 -6.63 -1.65
C THR A 18 -2.10 -7.18 -0.24
N GLY A 19 -3.36 -7.22 0.17
CA GLY A 19 -3.79 -7.83 1.43
C GLY A 19 -5.12 -8.56 1.28
N ILE A 20 -5.37 -9.50 2.18
CA ILE A 20 -6.61 -10.26 2.25
C ILE A 20 -7.16 -10.19 3.67
N MET A 21 -8.48 -10.13 3.81
CA MET A 21 -9.09 -10.08 5.14
C MET A 21 -10.52 -10.59 5.15
N GLY A 22 -10.96 -11.08 6.31
CA GLY A 22 -12.32 -11.53 6.52
C GLY A 22 -12.63 -11.74 7.99
N SER A 23 -13.90 -12.06 8.26
CA SER A 23 -14.38 -12.40 9.60
C SER A 23 -14.94 -13.81 9.70
N SER A 24 -14.99 -14.39 10.90
CA SER A 24 -15.53 -15.74 11.14
C SER A 24 -14.86 -16.78 10.22
N LEU A 25 -15.64 -17.57 9.50
CA LEU A 25 -15.12 -18.49 8.48
C LEU A 25 -14.36 -17.77 7.36
N GLY A 26 -14.81 -16.58 6.95
CA GLY A 26 -14.09 -15.74 5.98
C GLY A 26 -12.73 -15.26 6.49
N GLY A 27 -12.60 -15.10 7.81
CA GLY A 27 -11.34 -14.81 8.49
C GLY A 27 -10.38 -15.99 8.44
N LEU A 28 -10.87 -17.21 8.70
CA LEU A 28 -10.10 -18.45 8.54
C LEU A 28 -9.61 -18.63 7.09
N ILE A 29 -10.49 -18.47 6.10
CA ILE A 29 -10.16 -18.60 4.68
C ILE A 29 -9.11 -17.55 4.27
N SER A 30 -9.30 -16.30 4.70
CA SER A 30 -8.36 -15.20 4.42
C SER A 30 -7.00 -15.45 5.04
N PHE A 31 -6.98 -15.95 6.28
CA PHE A 31 -5.75 -16.30 6.98
C PHE A 31 -4.99 -17.41 6.27
N TYR A 32 -5.68 -18.52 5.96
CA TYR A 32 -5.11 -19.65 5.22
C TYR A 32 -4.50 -19.19 3.89
N ALA A 33 -5.27 -18.43 3.09
CA ALA A 33 -4.81 -17.92 1.80
C ALA A 33 -3.59 -17.00 1.93
N GLY A 34 -3.51 -16.21 3.01
CA GLY A 34 -2.36 -15.36 3.30
C GLY A 34 -1.09 -16.15 3.62
N ILE A 35 -1.21 -17.22 4.43
CA ILE A 35 -0.07 -18.08 4.81
C ILE A 35 0.40 -18.94 3.64
N GLU A 36 -0.52 -19.51 2.86
CA GLU A 36 -0.20 -20.34 1.69
C GLU A 36 0.39 -19.54 0.52
N HIS A 37 0.00 -18.28 0.37
CA HIS A 37 0.41 -17.43 -0.76
C HIS A 37 1.12 -16.14 -0.31
N GLN A 38 2.21 -16.28 0.47
CA GLN A 38 3.02 -15.15 0.98
C GLN A 38 3.72 -14.37 -0.16
N ASP A 39 3.86 -14.99 -1.32
CA ASP A 39 4.33 -14.39 -2.57
C ASP A 39 3.30 -13.41 -3.18
N VAL A 40 2.01 -13.61 -2.88
CA VAL A 40 0.90 -12.77 -3.35
C VAL A 40 0.44 -11.77 -2.28
N PHE A 41 0.27 -12.22 -1.04
CA PHE A 41 -0.27 -11.42 0.05
C PHE A 41 0.81 -11.08 1.07
N SER A 42 1.01 -9.79 1.36
CA SER A 42 1.90 -9.38 2.45
C SER A 42 1.14 -8.94 3.71
N LYS A 43 -0.20 -8.99 3.69
CA LYS A 43 -1.10 -8.43 4.71
C LYS A 43 -2.31 -9.33 4.90
N VAL A 44 -2.62 -9.65 6.15
CA VAL A 44 -3.76 -10.50 6.53
C VAL A 44 -4.53 -9.84 7.66
N GLY A 45 -5.85 -9.68 7.49
CA GLY A 45 -6.77 -9.31 8.56
C GLY A 45 -7.72 -10.47 8.90
N ALA A 46 -7.70 -10.94 10.14
CA ALA A 46 -8.44 -12.12 10.56
C ALA A 46 -9.32 -11.79 11.78
N PHE A 47 -10.60 -11.51 11.56
CA PHE A 47 -11.50 -11.00 12.60
C PHE A 47 -12.38 -12.12 13.14
N SER A 48 -12.35 -12.37 14.45
CA SER A 48 -13.14 -13.43 15.09
C SER A 48 -13.02 -14.77 14.34
N SER A 49 -11.80 -15.12 13.91
CA SER A 49 -11.60 -16.19 12.92
C SER A 49 -11.80 -17.57 13.52
N SER A 50 -12.52 -18.43 12.81
CA SER A 50 -12.94 -19.75 13.31
C SER A 50 -11.81 -20.78 13.30
N PHE A 51 -10.69 -20.51 13.98
CA PHE A 51 -9.55 -21.43 14.02
C PHE A 51 -9.88 -22.81 14.62
N TRP A 52 -10.86 -22.87 15.54
CA TRP A 52 -11.42 -24.12 16.07
C TRP A 52 -12.07 -25.03 15.02
N PHE A 53 -12.40 -24.51 13.83
CA PHE A 53 -13.12 -25.28 12.82
C PHE A 53 -12.24 -26.34 12.16
N ALA A 54 -10.92 -26.11 12.12
CA ALA A 54 -9.97 -26.99 11.45
C ALA A 54 -8.60 -26.91 12.15
N ASP A 55 -8.26 -27.90 12.96
CA ASP A 55 -6.95 -28.02 13.61
C ASP A 55 -5.80 -28.04 12.57
N GLU A 56 -6.11 -28.44 11.33
CA GLU A 56 -5.19 -28.44 10.20
C GLU A 56 -4.58 -27.07 9.92
N VAL A 57 -5.25 -25.96 10.27
CA VAL A 57 -4.70 -24.61 10.05
C VAL A 57 -3.46 -24.35 10.90
N TYR A 58 -3.40 -24.89 12.12
CA TYR A 58 -2.22 -24.77 12.98
C TYR A 58 -1.05 -25.58 12.43
N THR A 59 -1.33 -26.81 11.99
CA THR A 59 -0.34 -27.68 11.37
C THR A 59 0.18 -27.05 10.07
N HIS A 60 -0.70 -26.42 9.29
CA HIS A 60 -0.36 -25.73 8.07
C HIS A 60 0.59 -24.54 8.31
N VAL A 61 0.32 -23.69 9.31
CA VAL A 61 1.23 -22.59 9.68
C VAL A 61 2.59 -23.15 10.11
N ALA A 62 2.60 -24.20 10.91
CA ALA A 62 3.83 -24.82 11.39
C ALA A 62 4.65 -25.48 10.26
N SER A 63 3.99 -26.00 9.22
CA SER A 63 4.67 -26.67 8.10
C SER A 63 5.18 -25.68 7.04
N VAL A 64 4.40 -24.65 6.71
CA VAL A 64 4.80 -23.62 5.73
C VAL A 64 5.85 -22.69 6.33
N GLY A 65 5.66 -22.27 7.58
CA GLY A 65 6.57 -21.32 8.22
C GLY A 65 6.51 -19.92 7.61
N LYS A 66 7.43 -19.05 8.05
CA LYS A 66 7.65 -17.74 7.43
C LYS A 66 8.57 -17.88 6.22
N GLU A 67 8.06 -17.50 5.04
CA GLU A 67 8.84 -17.43 3.80
C GLU A 67 9.13 -15.99 3.36
N ALA A 68 8.29 -15.03 3.79
CA ALA A 68 8.47 -13.61 3.49
C ALA A 68 7.93 -12.71 4.62
N ASP A 69 8.34 -11.44 4.63
CA ASP A 69 7.85 -10.48 5.62
C ASP A 69 6.35 -10.20 5.44
N MET A 70 5.58 -10.35 6.51
CA MET A 70 4.13 -10.22 6.49
C MET A 70 3.64 -9.31 7.59
N ARG A 71 2.36 -8.94 7.50
CA ARG A 71 1.62 -8.25 8.57
C ARG A 71 0.30 -8.94 8.80
N ILE A 72 0.11 -9.45 9.99
CA ILE A 72 -1.05 -10.26 10.36
C ILE A 72 -1.75 -9.55 11.52
N TYR A 73 -3.01 -9.16 11.33
CA TYR A 73 -3.81 -8.49 12.34
C TYR A 73 -5.01 -9.35 12.70
N MET A 74 -5.05 -9.79 13.95
CA MET A 74 -6.09 -10.66 14.49
C MET A 74 -6.84 -9.96 15.62
N ILE A 75 -8.16 -10.11 15.62
CA ILE A 75 -9.01 -9.67 16.73
C ILE A 75 -9.97 -10.79 17.13
N ALA A 76 -10.33 -10.81 18.41
CA ALA A 76 -11.41 -11.65 18.94
C ALA A 76 -12.13 -10.89 20.07
N GLY A 77 -13.41 -11.15 20.26
CA GLY A 77 -14.20 -10.62 21.36
C GLY A 77 -14.21 -11.57 22.55
N GLN A 78 -14.16 -11.04 23.77
CA GLN A 78 -14.22 -11.88 24.97
C GLN A 78 -15.61 -12.48 25.23
N GLN A 79 -16.66 -11.97 24.56
CA GLN A 79 -18.00 -12.54 24.60
C GLN A 79 -18.23 -13.59 23.50
N GLU A 80 -17.17 -13.99 22.80
CA GLU A 80 -17.22 -14.97 21.72
C GLU A 80 -16.81 -16.38 22.18
N GLY A 81 -17.60 -17.37 21.78
CA GLY A 81 -17.39 -18.77 22.13
C GLY A 81 -17.73 -19.08 23.59
N THR A 82 -17.94 -20.36 23.87
CA THR A 82 -18.18 -20.82 25.24
C THR A 82 -16.89 -20.72 26.06
N GLY A 83 -16.92 -20.03 27.20
CA GLY A 83 -15.76 -19.94 28.10
C GLY A 83 -14.56 -19.16 27.56
N GLY A 84 -14.74 -18.30 26.54
CA GLY A 84 -13.65 -17.50 25.95
C GLY A 84 -12.79 -18.26 24.94
N GLN A 85 -13.27 -19.41 24.43
CA GLN A 85 -12.55 -20.26 23.48
C GLN A 85 -12.01 -19.47 22.28
N GLN A 86 -12.80 -18.55 21.72
CA GLN A 86 -12.42 -17.77 20.54
C GLN A 86 -11.15 -16.93 20.76
N VAL A 87 -10.98 -16.40 21.97
CA VAL A 87 -9.78 -15.64 22.37
C VAL A 87 -8.59 -16.58 22.60
N ALA A 88 -8.84 -17.73 23.22
CA ALA A 88 -7.81 -18.76 23.43
C ALA A 88 -7.25 -19.27 22.09
N ASP A 89 -8.13 -19.55 21.12
CA ASP A 89 -7.74 -20.01 19.78
C ASP A 89 -6.89 -18.97 19.04
N MET A 90 -7.27 -17.69 19.13
CA MET A 90 -6.51 -16.59 18.52
C MET A 90 -5.11 -16.49 19.13
N TYR A 91 -4.97 -16.58 20.46
CA TYR A 91 -3.66 -16.54 21.10
C TYR A 91 -2.82 -17.80 20.86
N ALA A 92 -3.46 -18.98 20.75
CA ALA A 92 -2.78 -20.19 20.31
C ALA A 92 -2.24 -20.02 18.88
N MET A 93 -3.00 -19.39 17.98
CA MET A 93 -2.56 -19.11 16.62
C MET A 93 -1.41 -18.09 16.60
N TYR A 94 -1.49 -17.04 17.43
CA TYR A 94 -0.39 -16.11 17.64
C TYR A 94 0.89 -16.86 18.04
N ALA A 95 0.84 -17.73 19.04
CA ALA A 95 1.99 -18.50 19.48
C ALA A 95 2.54 -19.43 18.38
N THR A 96 1.65 -19.99 17.55
CA THR A 96 2.00 -20.83 16.40
C THR A 96 2.75 -20.02 15.36
N LEU A 97 2.29 -18.81 15.03
CA LEU A 97 2.98 -17.89 14.12
C LEU A 97 4.38 -17.51 14.63
N ILE A 98 4.50 -17.16 15.91
CA ILE A 98 5.82 -16.83 16.48
C ILE A 98 6.77 -18.04 16.38
N SER A 99 6.26 -19.24 16.69
CA SER A 99 7.05 -20.48 16.57
C SER A 99 7.43 -20.80 15.12
N ALA A 100 6.61 -20.37 14.16
CA ALA A 100 6.82 -20.53 12.72
C ALA A 100 7.80 -19.48 12.11
N GLY A 101 8.34 -18.57 12.92
CA GLY A 101 9.37 -17.61 12.51
C GLY A 101 8.88 -16.19 12.24
N PHE A 102 7.59 -15.89 12.46
CA PHE A 102 7.07 -14.53 12.44
C PHE A 102 7.51 -13.75 13.70
N SER A 103 7.77 -12.46 13.55
CA SER A 103 8.15 -11.60 14.69
C SER A 103 6.93 -10.94 15.35
N GLU A 104 7.12 -10.49 16.59
CA GLU A 104 6.08 -9.74 17.33
C GLU A 104 5.71 -8.41 16.66
N GLU A 105 6.59 -7.86 15.82
CA GLU A 105 6.31 -6.65 15.02
C GLU A 105 5.40 -6.92 13.81
N GLU A 106 5.31 -8.18 13.38
CA GLU A 106 4.55 -8.65 12.22
C GLU A 106 3.16 -9.17 12.58
N VAL A 107 2.89 -9.46 13.86
CA VAL A 107 1.64 -10.08 14.31
C VAL A 107 1.00 -9.26 15.41
N VAL A 108 -0.25 -8.85 15.21
CA VAL A 108 -1.10 -8.24 16.22
C VAL A 108 -2.23 -9.20 16.56
N ALA A 109 -2.49 -9.40 17.85
CA ALA A 109 -3.60 -10.19 18.37
C ALA A 109 -4.28 -9.43 19.52
N LEU A 110 -5.49 -8.92 19.31
CA LEU A 110 -6.20 -8.09 20.30
C LEU A 110 -7.53 -8.73 20.73
N ALA A 111 -7.80 -8.67 22.03
CA ALA A 111 -9.06 -9.12 22.60
C ALA A 111 -9.79 -7.97 23.30
N HIS A 112 -11.08 -7.78 22.99
CA HIS A 112 -11.90 -6.72 23.58
C HIS A 112 -13.01 -7.30 24.47
N ALA A 113 -13.16 -6.75 25.68
CA ALA A 113 -14.10 -7.24 26.69
C ALA A 113 -15.57 -7.17 26.25
N ASP A 114 -15.90 -6.18 25.42
CA ASP A 114 -17.23 -5.99 24.86
C ASP A 114 -17.41 -6.65 23.48
N GLY A 115 -16.34 -7.18 22.90
CA GLY A 115 -16.37 -7.77 21.56
C GLY A 115 -17.24 -9.01 21.51
N GLN A 116 -18.08 -9.08 20.47
CA GLN A 116 -19.00 -10.17 20.17
C GLN A 116 -18.83 -10.63 18.73
N HIS A 117 -19.32 -11.83 18.42
CA HIS A 117 -19.23 -12.43 17.09
C HIS A 117 -20.25 -11.78 16.14
N SER A 118 -19.95 -10.56 15.70
CA SER A 118 -20.94 -9.67 15.09
C SER A 118 -20.30 -8.57 14.26
N GLU A 119 -21.06 -8.08 13.29
CA GLU A 119 -20.61 -7.09 12.31
C GLU A 119 -20.28 -5.74 12.94
N TRP A 120 -20.97 -5.34 14.01
CA TRP A 120 -20.70 -4.07 14.68
C TRP A 120 -19.28 -4.04 15.24
N TYR A 121 -18.82 -5.17 15.81
CA TYR A 121 -17.50 -5.28 16.39
C TYR A 121 -16.43 -5.24 15.29
N TRP A 122 -16.63 -6.02 14.23
CA TRP A 122 -15.73 -6.02 13.06
C TRP A 122 -15.63 -4.64 12.40
N ALA A 123 -16.75 -3.94 12.25
CA ALA A 123 -16.78 -2.60 11.68
C ALA A 123 -16.05 -1.57 12.57
N ARG A 124 -16.16 -1.70 13.90
CA ARG A 124 -15.45 -0.84 14.85
C ARG A 124 -13.93 -1.01 14.75
N GLU A 125 -13.45 -2.24 14.64
CA GLU A 125 -12.02 -2.57 14.64
C GLU A 125 -11.35 -2.44 13.26
N PHE A 126 -12.12 -2.49 12.18
CA PHE A 126 -11.62 -2.42 10.82
C PHE A 126 -10.67 -1.23 10.55
N PRO A 127 -10.98 0.02 10.94
CA PRO A 127 -10.12 1.17 10.63
C PRO A 127 -8.71 1.02 11.22
N ALA A 128 -8.60 0.57 12.47
CA ALA A 128 -7.31 0.38 13.14
C ALA A 128 -6.50 -0.74 12.48
N ALA A 129 -7.15 -1.86 12.17
CA ALA A 129 -6.53 -2.98 11.46
C ALA A 129 -5.99 -2.53 10.09
N TYR A 130 -6.82 -1.85 9.28
CA TYR A 130 -6.42 -1.36 7.97
C TYR A 130 -5.24 -0.40 8.05
N GLN A 131 -5.30 0.58 8.96
CA GLN A 131 -4.21 1.54 9.16
C GLN A 131 -2.91 0.84 9.54
N TRP A 132 -2.95 -0.14 10.45
CA TRP A 132 -1.77 -0.85 10.89
C TRP A 132 -1.16 -1.70 9.75
N LEU A 133 -2.01 -2.46 9.03
CA LEU A 133 -1.60 -3.30 7.91
C LEU A 133 -0.87 -2.46 6.83
N TYR A 134 -1.36 -1.25 6.54
CA TYR A 134 -0.83 -0.38 5.49
C TYR A 134 0.07 0.77 5.99
N ARG A 135 0.44 0.84 7.29
CA ARG A 135 1.18 1.99 7.87
C ARG A 135 2.52 2.36 7.22
N MET A 136 3.17 1.41 6.53
CA MET A 136 4.46 1.60 5.85
C MET A 136 4.33 1.66 4.32
N VAL A 137 3.10 1.54 3.82
CA VAL A 137 2.80 1.84 2.42
C VAL A 137 2.67 3.36 2.34
N PRO A 138 3.41 4.05 1.46
CA PRO A 138 3.16 5.46 1.19
C PRO A 138 1.75 5.57 0.56
N THR A 139 0.75 5.79 1.40
CA THR A 139 -0.65 6.05 1.01
C THR A 139 -0.93 7.54 0.88
N GLU A 140 0.06 8.39 1.22
CA GLU A 140 -0.05 9.84 1.25
C GLU A 140 1.30 10.47 0.89
N VAL A 141 1.30 11.53 0.10
CA VAL A 141 2.45 12.45 0.00
C VAL A 141 2.34 13.41 1.18
N LYS A 142 2.70 12.97 2.39
CA LYS A 142 2.85 13.90 3.52
C LYS A 142 4.09 14.74 3.29
N ASN A 143 3.88 16.03 3.07
CA ASN A 143 4.90 17.05 2.89
C ASN A 143 5.70 16.94 1.59
N ALA A 144 5.03 17.11 0.45
CA ALA A 144 5.66 17.96 -0.54
C ALA A 144 5.65 19.38 0.06
N ASN A 145 6.66 19.71 0.87
CA ASN A 145 7.08 21.10 1.00
C ASN A 145 7.54 21.49 -0.41
N TRP A 146 6.58 21.86 -1.25
CA TRP A 146 6.85 22.59 -2.45
C TRP A 146 7.39 23.93 -1.95
N GLU A 147 8.70 24.01 -1.71
CA GLU A 147 9.37 25.29 -1.80
C GLU A 147 8.82 25.92 -3.07
N LYS A 148 8.21 27.12 -2.94
CA LYS A 148 7.49 27.79 -4.02
C LYS A 148 8.26 27.54 -5.32
N SER A 149 7.73 26.69 -6.19
CA SER A 149 8.42 26.36 -7.43
C SER A 149 8.66 27.69 -8.13
N PHE A 150 9.92 28.08 -8.32
CA PHE A 150 10.30 29.26 -9.13
C PHE A 150 10.02 29.03 -10.62
N PHE A 151 9.16 28.06 -10.92
CA PHE A 151 8.94 27.44 -12.21
C PHE A 151 7.43 27.32 -12.43
N SER A 152 7.01 27.70 -13.62
CA SER A 152 5.67 27.46 -14.15
C SER A 152 5.79 26.92 -15.56
N VAL A 153 4.77 26.22 -16.04
CA VAL A 153 4.71 25.73 -17.41
C VAL A 153 3.54 26.37 -18.14
N PHE A 154 3.76 26.80 -19.39
CA PHE A 154 2.71 27.39 -20.22
C PHE A 154 2.88 27.01 -21.71
N PRO A 155 1.81 26.66 -22.44
CA PRO A 155 0.45 26.47 -21.93
C PRO A 155 0.38 25.25 -21.01
N ASN A 156 -0.61 25.21 -20.12
CA ASN A 156 -0.89 24.05 -19.28
C ASN A 156 -2.37 24.10 -18.84
N PRO A 157 -3.25 23.23 -19.35
CA PRO A 157 -2.97 22.05 -20.17
C PRO A 157 -2.38 22.33 -21.56
N ALA A 158 -1.68 21.35 -22.15
CA ALA A 158 -1.05 21.46 -23.47
C ALA A 158 -1.10 20.17 -24.28
N ASP A 159 -0.97 20.29 -25.60
CA ASP A 159 -0.94 19.15 -26.52
C ASP A 159 0.48 18.72 -26.86
N THR A 160 1.26 19.59 -27.49
CA THR A 160 2.54 19.18 -28.10
C THR A 160 3.74 19.58 -27.25
N ASN A 161 3.69 20.75 -26.63
CA ASN A 161 4.81 21.30 -25.89
C ASN A 161 4.36 22.28 -24.80
N VAL A 162 5.19 22.41 -23.78
CA VAL A 162 5.08 23.47 -22.78
C VAL A 162 6.39 24.23 -22.68
N GLN A 163 6.30 25.52 -22.39
CA GLN A 163 7.46 26.35 -22.08
C GLN A 163 7.61 26.43 -20.58
N LEU A 164 8.81 26.09 -20.10
CA LEU A 164 9.18 26.32 -18.71
C LEU A 164 9.52 27.80 -18.53
N ARG A 165 8.75 28.47 -17.69
CA ARG A 165 8.95 29.87 -17.30
C ARG A 165 9.50 29.92 -15.90
N THR A 166 10.50 30.75 -15.69
CA THR A 166 11.13 30.95 -14.39
C THR A 166 11.43 32.42 -14.15
N VAL A 167 11.58 32.78 -12.87
CA VAL A 167 12.00 34.11 -12.43
C VAL A 167 13.51 34.17 -12.11
N VAL A 168 14.23 33.06 -12.25
CA VAL A 168 15.68 32.97 -12.00
C VAL A 168 16.43 32.42 -13.23
N PRO A 169 17.65 32.91 -13.55
CA PRO A 169 18.44 32.39 -14.67
C PRO A 169 18.83 30.91 -14.49
N PHE A 170 19.04 30.22 -15.61
CA PHE A 170 19.49 28.82 -15.64
C PHE A 170 21.01 28.71 -15.86
N VAL A 171 21.64 27.77 -15.15
CA VAL A 171 22.97 27.22 -15.48
C VAL A 171 22.84 25.70 -15.50
N ASP A 172 23.20 25.06 -16.62
CA ASP A 172 23.09 23.60 -16.83
C ASP A 172 21.71 23.01 -16.48
N ALA A 173 20.66 23.67 -16.98
CA ALA A 173 19.30 23.27 -16.67
C ALA A 173 18.88 21.98 -17.36
N ALA A 174 18.20 21.13 -16.60
CA ALA A 174 17.65 19.87 -17.09
C ALA A 174 16.26 19.62 -16.51
N TYR A 175 15.53 18.69 -17.09
CA TYR A 175 14.25 18.26 -16.58
C TYR A 175 14.07 16.76 -16.74
N ASP A 176 13.18 16.18 -15.95
CA ASP A 176 12.63 14.85 -16.21
C ASP A 176 11.12 14.84 -15.92
N ILE A 177 10.42 13.81 -16.41
CA ILE A 177 8.96 13.70 -16.30
C ILE A 177 8.61 12.45 -15.53
N LEU A 178 7.84 12.63 -14.46
CA LEU A 178 7.20 11.58 -13.70
C LEU A 178 5.72 11.45 -14.09
N GLY A 179 5.22 10.22 -14.09
CA GLY A 179 3.78 9.95 -14.15
C GLY A 179 3.09 10.40 -12.87
N ALA A 180 1.75 10.45 -12.89
CA ALA A 180 0.96 10.71 -11.69
C ALA A 180 1.18 9.67 -10.58
N ASP A 181 1.70 8.49 -10.92
CA ASP A 181 2.10 7.40 -10.02
C ASP A 181 3.54 7.56 -9.47
N GLY A 182 4.25 8.61 -9.86
CA GLY A 182 5.63 8.88 -9.46
C GLY A 182 6.69 8.10 -10.23
N ARG A 183 6.31 7.23 -11.19
CA ARG A 183 7.28 6.51 -12.02
C ARG A 183 7.94 7.44 -13.02
N LEU A 184 9.23 7.24 -13.27
CA LEU A 184 9.99 8.01 -14.25
C LEU A 184 9.56 7.62 -15.68
N ILE A 185 8.86 8.53 -16.36
CA ILE A 185 8.38 8.32 -17.73
C ILE A 185 9.42 8.77 -18.74
N GLN A 186 10.03 9.93 -18.50
CA GLN A 186 11.09 10.46 -19.34
C GLN A 186 12.32 10.73 -18.48
N LYS A 187 13.45 10.12 -18.85
CA LYS A 187 14.75 10.35 -18.20
C LYS A 187 15.21 11.79 -18.40
N ARG A 188 16.15 12.22 -17.54
CA ARG A 188 16.70 13.57 -17.52
C ARG A 188 17.18 14.03 -18.91
N GLN A 189 16.68 15.17 -19.35
CA GLN A 189 17.06 15.84 -20.60
C GLN A 189 17.49 17.28 -20.34
N PRO A 190 18.47 17.80 -21.10
CA PRO A 190 18.84 19.21 -21.05
C PRO A 190 17.65 20.07 -21.50
N LEU A 191 17.39 21.16 -20.79
CA LEU A 191 16.24 22.04 -21.04
C LEU A 191 16.46 22.93 -22.28
N GLY A 192 17.70 23.19 -22.66
CA GLY A 192 18.05 23.97 -23.86
C GLY A 192 17.32 25.31 -23.93
N THR A 193 16.40 25.45 -24.89
CA THR A 193 15.61 26.68 -25.15
C THR A 193 14.41 26.90 -24.21
N GLY A 194 14.20 26.05 -23.21
CA GLY A 194 13.07 26.17 -22.26
C GLY A 194 11.83 25.36 -22.65
N ALA A 195 11.83 24.75 -23.84
CA ALA A 195 10.70 23.98 -24.36
C ALA A 195 10.78 22.51 -23.93
N VAL A 196 9.72 22.02 -23.29
CA VAL A 196 9.52 20.61 -22.97
C VAL A 196 8.53 20.02 -23.97
N ARG A 197 8.98 19.02 -24.74
CA ARG A 197 8.14 18.30 -25.70
C ARG A 197 7.34 17.21 -24.97
N LEU A 198 6.05 17.11 -25.29
CA LEU A 198 5.12 16.13 -24.70
C LEU A 198 4.80 14.96 -25.65
N GLU A 199 5.45 14.93 -26.81
CA GLU A 199 5.29 13.84 -27.79
C GLU A 199 5.63 12.49 -27.15
N GLY A 200 4.75 11.51 -27.34
CA GLY A 200 4.88 10.18 -26.72
C GLY A 200 4.25 10.04 -25.34
N LEU A 201 3.81 11.14 -24.70
CA LEU A 201 3.00 11.08 -23.48
C LEU A 201 1.52 10.91 -23.83
N ALA A 202 0.86 9.95 -23.19
CA ALA A 202 -0.60 9.82 -23.27
C ALA A 202 -1.30 11.00 -22.55
N PRO A 203 -2.55 11.35 -22.92
CA PRO A 203 -3.36 12.30 -22.17
C PRO A 203 -3.40 11.98 -20.68
N GLY A 204 -3.10 12.95 -19.82
CA GLY A 204 -3.04 12.71 -18.39
C GLY A 204 -2.26 13.75 -17.58
N LEU A 205 -2.16 13.45 -16.27
CA LEU A 205 -1.43 14.23 -15.28
C LEU A 205 0.01 13.71 -15.16
N TYR A 206 0.95 14.65 -15.17
CA TYR A 206 2.38 14.41 -15.01
C TYR A 206 2.99 15.42 -14.03
N PHE A 207 4.19 15.11 -13.56
CA PHE A 207 5.01 16.02 -12.78
C PHE A 207 6.35 16.23 -13.49
N LEU A 208 6.63 17.49 -13.82
CA LEU A 208 7.91 17.90 -14.40
C LEU A 208 8.86 18.28 -13.26
N ARG A 209 9.95 17.56 -13.08
CA ARG A 209 11.02 17.97 -12.15
C ARG A 209 12.06 18.76 -12.91
N THR A 210 12.45 19.90 -12.39
CA THR A 210 13.45 20.79 -12.99
C THR A 210 14.72 20.79 -12.15
N TYR A 211 15.86 20.86 -12.83
CA TYR A 211 17.18 20.81 -12.23
C TYR A 211 18.01 21.99 -12.71
N SER A 212 18.85 22.53 -11.84
CA SER A 212 19.86 23.54 -12.15
C SER A 212 21.16 23.13 -11.46
N GLU A 213 22.29 23.19 -12.18
CA GLU A 213 23.59 22.74 -11.66
C GLU A 213 23.54 21.31 -11.06
N GLY A 214 22.71 20.44 -11.64
CA GLY A 214 22.50 19.06 -11.18
C GLY A 214 21.60 18.86 -9.95
N LYS A 215 21.21 19.94 -9.25
CA LYS A 215 20.33 19.89 -8.07
C LYS A 215 18.87 20.10 -8.45
N LEU A 216 17.95 19.49 -7.70
CA LEU A 216 16.50 19.67 -7.90
C LEU A 216 16.15 21.12 -7.58
N ALA A 217 15.63 21.84 -8.58
CA ALA A 217 15.27 23.25 -8.47
C ALA A 217 13.76 23.42 -8.22
N GLY A 218 12.93 22.50 -8.70
CA GLY A 218 11.50 22.54 -8.44
C GLY A 218 10.73 21.42 -9.13
N VAL A 219 9.43 21.38 -8.85
CA VAL A 219 8.51 20.44 -9.47
C VAL A 219 7.24 21.16 -9.87
N VAL A 220 6.78 20.92 -11.09
CA VAL A 220 5.61 21.59 -11.65
C VAL A 220 4.61 20.55 -12.16
N LYS A 221 3.34 20.77 -11.82
CA LYS A 221 2.23 19.99 -12.37
C LYS A 221 2.08 20.25 -13.86
N LEU A 222 1.95 19.19 -14.65
CA LEU A 222 1.81 19.23 -16.10
C LEU A 222 0.58 18.41 -16.53
N ILE A 223 -0.27 18.96 -17.38
CA ILE A 223 -1.46 18.29 -17.91
C ILE A 223 -1.31 18.18 -19.42
N ARG A 224 -1.16 16.95 -19.92
CA ARG A 224 -1.23 16.60 -21.34
C ARG A 224 -2.70 16.37 -21.69
N ARG A 225 -3.22 17.13 -22.65
CA ARG A 225 -4.57 16.90 -23.20
C ARG A 225 -4.62 15.66 -24.08
#